data_AF-A0A1M3PIU2-F1
#
_entry.id   AF-A0A1M3PIU2-F1
#
_cell.length_a   1.000
_cell.length_b   1.000
_cell.length_c   1.000
_cell.angle_alpha   90.00
_cell.angle_beta   90.00
_cell.angle_gamma   90.00
#
_symmetry.space_group_name_H-M   'P 1'
#
loop_
_entity.id
_entity.type
_entity.pdbx_description
1 polymer ?
#
loop_
_entity_poly.entity_id
_entity_poly.type
_entity_poly.pdbx_seq_one_letter_code
_entity_poly.pdbx_strand_id
1 'polypeptide(L)' 'MIDIPTNDLKIEVWPISGIHERGGQHVGTYPGVRITHLPSGINAYVDIGRSQHINKLIAMDMILAAITHPKFR' A
#
# COMPACT_ATOMS: atom_id res chain seq x y z
N MET A 1 11.91 5.90 -16.77
CA MET A 1 10.92 5.72 -15.69
C MET A 1 9.98 4.63 -16.15
N ILE A 2 9.84 3.54 -15.39
CA ILE A 2 8.76 2.58 -15.61
C ILE A 2 7.57 3.17 -14.86
N ASP A 3 6.61 3.70 -15.61
CA ASP A 3 5.34 4.18 -15.04
C ASP A 3 4.36 3.01 -15.01
N ILE A 4 3.78 2.76 -13.83
CA ILE A 4 2.71 1.78 -13.68
C ILE A 4 1.40 2.49 -14.03
N PRO A 5 0.59 1.96 -14.96
CA PRO A 5 -0.72 2.53 -15.26
C PRO A 5 -1.58 2.60 -14.00
N THR A 6 -2.21 3.74 -13.75
CA THR A 6 -3.08 3.90 -12.57
C THR A 6 -4.24 2.90 -12.56
N ASN A 7 -4.70 2.45 -13.73
CA ASN A 7 -5.74 1.43 -13.86
C ASN A 7 -5.31 0.04 -13.33
N ASP A 8 -4.00 -0.22 -13.27
CA ASP A 8 -3.45 -1.49 -12.80
C ASP A 8 -3.23 -1.49 -11.28
N LEU A 9 -3.46 -0.34 -10.62
CA LEU A 9 -3.25 -0.16 -9.19
C LEU A 9 -4.59 0.05 -8.47
N LYS A 10 -4.87 -0.81 -7.50
CA LYS A 10 -5.96 -0.59 -6.53
C LYS A 10 -5.36 -0.07 -5.24
N ILE A 11 -5.78 1.12 -4.84
CA ILE A 11 -5.32 1.78 -3.60
C ILE A 11 -6.46 1.74 -2.58
N GLU A 12 -6.17 1.23 -1.40
CA GLU A 12 -7.12 1.07 -0.30
C GLU A 12 -6.50 1.61 0.99
N VAL A 13 -7.35 2.16 1.86
CA VAL A 13 -6.95 2.59 3.20
C VAL A 13 -6.90 1.36 4.12
N TRP A 14 -5.87 1.26 4.94
CA TRP A 14 -5.60 0.15 5.84
C TRP A 14 -5.30 0.68 7.25
N PRO A 15 -5.64 -0.03 8.35
CA PRO A 15 -6.52 -1.18 8.43
C PRO A 15 -7.99 -0.84 8.09
N ILE A 16 -8.74 -1.82 7.58
CA ILE A 16 -10.19 -1.68 7.39
C ILE A 16 -10.85 -1.64 8.78
N SER A 17 -11.49 -0.51 9.10
CA SER A 17 -12.23 -0.33 10.35
C SER A 17 -13.29 -1.43 10.50
N GLY A 18 -13.39 -2.05 11.69
CA GLY A 18 -14.25 -3.20 11.96
C GLY A 18 -13.71 -4.60 11.62
N ILE A 19 -12.76 -4.76 10.67
CA ILE A 19 -12.16 -6.08 10.35
C ILE A 19 -10.84 -6.30 11.09
N HIS A 20 -10.03 -5.25 11.18
CA HIS A 20 -8.68 -5.30 11.74
C HIS A 20 -8.55 -4.61 13.11
N GLU A 21 -9.64 -4.07 13.64
CA GLU A 21 -9.66 -3.36 14.92
C GLU A 21 -9.83 -4.33 16.10
N ARG A 22 -8.72 -4.78 16.68
CA ARG A 22 -8.67 -5.33 18.04
C ARG A 22 -7.87 -4.39 18.94
N GLY A 23 -8.58 -3.43 19.55
CA GLY A 23 -8.14 -2.79 20.78
C GLY A 23 -7.83 -1.29 20.70
N GLY A 24 -8.58 -0.52 21.50
CA GLY A 24 -8.16 0.76 22.08
C GLY A 24 -8.25 1.96 21.15
N GLN A 25 -9.02 2.95 21.58
CA GLN A 25 -9.02 4.30 21.01
C GLN A 25 -7.64 4.94 21.22
N HIS A 26 -6.74 4.80 20.25
CA HIS A 26 -5.49 5.55 20.22
C HIS A 26 -5.55 6.59 19.09
N VAL A 27 -5.91 7.81 19.48
CA VAL A 27 -5.82 9.04 18.68
C VAL A 27 -4.34 9.31 18.41
N GLY A 28 -3.90 9.18 17.16
CA GLY A 28 -2.57 9.65 16.75
C GLY A 28 -1.98 9.03 15.48
N THR A 29 -2.48 7.89 15.03
CA THR A 29 -1.97 7.20 13.85
C THR A 29 -2.86 7.47 12.63
N TYR A 30 -2.29 8.02 11.57
CA TYR A 30 -2.97 8.11 10.28
C TYR A 30 -3.11 6.70 9.72
N PRO A 31 -4.21 6.39 9.02
CA PRO A 31 -4.37 5.05 8.50
C PRO A 31 -3.24 4.74 7.50
N GLY A 32 -2.71 3.52 7.57
CA GLY A 32 -1.85 2.93 6.57
C GLY A 32 -2.50 2.87 5.18
N VAL A 33 -1.68 2.56 4.18
CA VAL A 33 -2.12 2.42 2.78
C VAL A 33 -1.78 1.02 2.30
N ARG A 34 -2.74 0.41 1.62
CA ARG A 34 -2.57 -0.83 0.87
C ARG A 34 -2.64 -0.50 -0.63
N ILE A 35 -1.65 -0.93 -1.39
CA ILE A 35 -1.67 -0.86 -2.85
C ILE A 35 -1.57 -2.28 -3.40
N THR A 36 -2.45 -2.59 -4.35
CA THR A 36 -2.49 -3.87 -5.05
C THR A 36 -2.22 -3.63 -6.52
N HIS A 37 -1.24 -4.33 -7.10
CA HIS A 37 -1.05 -4.38 -8.54
C HIS A 37 -1.89 -5.54 -9.10
N LEU A 38 -2.95 -5.19 -9.83
CA LEU A 38 -3.96 -6.13 -10.30
C LEU A 38 -3.39 -7.22 -11.23
N PRO A 39 -2.53 -6.89 -12.23
CA PRO A 39 -2.01 -7.89 -13.15
C PRO A 39 -1.12 -8.96 -12.49
N SER A 40 -0.31 -8.57 -11.50
CA SER A 40 0.61 -9.48 -10.82
C SER A 40 0.06 -10.07 -9.51
N GLY A 41 -1.04 -9.52 -8.99
CA GLY A 41 -1.60 -9.90 -7.69
C GLY A 41 -0.73 -9.51 -6.48
N ILE A 42 0.31 -8.69 -6.68
CA ILE A 42 1.23 -8.27 -5.61
C ILE A 42 0.60 -7.15 -4.79
N ASN A 43 0.68 -7.27 -3.47
CA ASN A 43 0.15 -6.30 -2.52
C ASN A 43 1.28 -5.71 -1.68
N ALA A 44 1.30 -4.38 -1.55
CA ALA A 44 2.18 -3.66 -0.64
C ALA A 44 1.35 -2.99 0.45
N TYR A 45 1.82 -3.07 1.69
CA TYR A 45 1.18 -2.47 2.87
C TYR A 45 2.19 -1.58 3.56
N VAL A 46 1.83 -0.32 3.79
CA VAL A 46 2.70 0.66 4.44
C VAL A 46 1.92 1.38 5.55
N ASP A 47 2.43 1.23 6.78
CA ASP A 47 1.88 1.83 8.00
C ASP A 47 3.02 2.30 8.92
N ILE A 48 3.86 3.22 8.41
CA ILE A 48 5.09 3.62 9.10
C ILE A 48 5.11 5.08 9.55
N GLY A 49 4.05 5.85 9.27
CA GLY A 49 4.10 7.30 9.45
C GLY A 49 2.75 7.99 9.61
N ARG A 50 2.81 9.30 9.85
CA ARG A 50 1.65 10.18 10.06
C ARG A 50 1.08 10.79 8.77
N SER A 51 1.31 10.17 7.61
CA SER A 51 0.80 10.73 6.34
C SER A 51 0.44 9.65 5.34
N GLN A 52 -0.83 9.67 4.91
CA GLN A 52 -1.33 8.80 3.84
C GLN A 52 -0.58 9.00 2.52
N HIS A 53 -0.11 10.24 2.24
CA HIS A 53 0.57 10.53 0.98
C HIS A 53 1.96 9.88 0.95
N ILE A 54 2.71 10.00 2.04
CA ILE A 54 4.02 9.36 2.18
C ILE A 54 3.87 7.83 2.13
N ASN A 55 2.88 7.29 2.85
CA ASN A 55 2.59 5.85 2.82
C ASN A 55 2.26 5.36 1.40
N LYS A 56 1.51 6.14 0.62
CA LYS A 56 1.19 5.83 -0.78
C LYS A 56 2.44 5.82 -1.68
N LEU A 57 3.32 6.80 -1.54
CA LEU A 57 4.56 6.87 -2.35
C LEU A 57 5.46 5.67 -2.08
N ILE A 58 5.67 5.34 -0.80
CA ILE A 58 6.48 4.18 -0.41
C ILE A 58 5.85 2.88 -0.94
N ALA A 59 4.52 2.73 -0.83
CA ALA A 59 3.85 1.56 -1.34
C ALA A 59 3.96 1.43 -2.87
N MET A 60 3.94 2.54 -3.61
CA MET A 60 4.17 2.55 -5.05
C MET A 60 5.60 2.13 -5.40
N ASP A 61 6.61 2.64 -4.69
CA ASP A 61 8.01 2.25 -4.88
C ASP A 61 8.23 0.75 -4.59
N MET A 62 7.58 0.21 -3.54
CA MET A 62 7.61 -1.22 -3.22
C MET A 62 7.01 -2.07 -4.34
N ILE A 63 5.85 -1.67 -4.90
CA ILE A 63 5.23 -2.37 -6.02
C ILE A 63 6.14 -2.33 -7.24
N LEU A 64 6.68 -1.16 -7.58
CA LEU A 64 7.57 -0.98 -8.73
C LEU A 64 8.83 -1.84 -8.60
N ALA A 65 9.45 -1.86 -7.43
CA ALA A 65 10.58 -2.72 -7.14
C ALA A 65 10.21 -4.20 -7.28
N ALA A 66 9.05 -4.62 -6.75
CA ALA A 66 8.59 -6.00 -6.83
C ALA A 66 8.34 -6.46 -8.27
N ILE A 67 7.65 -5.67 -9.11
CA ILE A 67 7.35 -6.04 -10.50
C ILE A 67 8.57 -5.99 -11.42
N THR A 68 9.56 -5.14 -11.11
CA THR A 68 10.78 -5.01 -11.91
C THR A 68 11.81 -6.07 -11.54
N HIS A 69 11.72 -6.61 -10.32
CA HIS A 69 12.70 -7.56 -9.83
C HIS A 69 12.57 -8.91 -10.57
N PRO A 70 13.67 -9.45 -11.15
CA PRO A 70 13.64 -10.60 -12.05
C PRO A 70 13.15 -11.91 -11.42
N LYS A 71 13.06 -11.97 -10.08
CA LYS A 71 12.51 -13.12 -9.34
C LYS A 71 10.98 -13.16 -9.31
N PHE A 72 10.30 -12.07 -9.61
CA PHE A 72 8.83 -11.94 -9.57
C PHE A 72 8.21 -11.68 -10.96
N ARG A 73 9.02 -11.76 -12.01
CA ARG A 73 8.60 -11.75 -13.42
C ARG A 73 8.33 -13.18 -13.89
#